data_AF-A0A7Y3HAU0-F1
#
_entry.id   AF-A0A7Y3HAU0-F1
#
_cell.length_a   1.000
_cell.length_b   1.000
_cell.length_c   1.000
_cell.angle_alpha   90.00
_cell.angle_beta   90.00
_cell.angle_gamma   90.00
#
_symmetry.space_group_name_H-M   'P 1'
#
loop_
_entity.id
_entity.type
_entity.pdbx_description
1 polymer ?
#
loop_
_entity_poly.entity_id
_entity_poly.type
_entity_poly.pdbx_seq_one_letter_code
_entity_poly.pdbx_strand_id
1 'polypeptide(L)'
;MNSVLRNTYLLLSMTLLFSAAMAGLAIVFNWPYPGPFIVLAGYFGLLFATAKLRNSGWGLLSVFALTGFMGATLGPIINMYLYAYANGSELVMMAMGGTGVIFLAMSGIALTSKRDFSWMGKFLLVGILVAFLAAVGNLFFQFQPLALAVSSMFVFLMAGLILFQTQQIVRGGETNYIMATVTLFVSLFNLFSSLLHLLGFAFGED
;
A
#
# COMPACT_ATOMS: atom_id res chain seq x y z
N MET A 1 -26.10 3.36 -5.18
CA MET A 1 -24.70 3.01 -4.89
C MET A 1 -23.91 3.10 -6.20
N ASN A 2 -22.82 3.85 -6.27
CA ASN A 2 -22.00 3.94 -7.48
C ASN A 2 -21.43 2.56 -7.82
N SER A 3 -21.64 2.06 -9.05
CA SER A 3 -21.18 0.74 -9.49
C SER A 3 -19.66 0.63 -9.46
N VAL A 4 -18.96 1.73 -9.75
CA VAL A 4 -17.50 1.82 -9.65
C VAL A 4 -17.05 1.60 -8.22
N LEU A 5 -17.66 2.29 -7.24
CA LEU A 5 -17.31 2.15 -5.83
C LEU A 5 -17.45 0.71 -5.34
N ARG A 6 -18.59 0.07 -5.63
CA ARG A 6 -18.83 -1.32 -5.23
C ARG A 6 -17.78 -2.26 -5.85
N ASN A 7 -17.51 -2.12 -7.14
CA ASN A 7 -16.56 -2.98 -7.85
C ASN A 7 -15.12 -2.76 -7.37
N THR A 8 -14.74 -1.51 -7.11
CA THR A 8 -13.42 -1.18 -6.56
C THR A 8 -13.21 -1.83 -5.20
N TYR A 9 -14.18 -1.72 -4.28
CA TYR A 9 -14.05 -2.27 -2.92
C TYR A 9 -14.08 -3.79 -2.91
N LEU A 10 -14.89 -4.42 -3.78
CA LEU A 10 -14.88 -5.88 -3.95
C LEU A 10 -13.54 -6.37 -4.50
N LEU A 11 -13.03 -5.73 -5.56
CA LEU A 11 -11.74 -6.12 -6.12
C LEU A 11 -10.59 -5.85 -5.14
N LEU A 12 -10.67 -4.75 -4.39
CA LEU A 12 -9.70 -4.41 -3.36
C LEU A 12 -9.67 -5.45 -2.24
N SER A 13 -10.82 -5.86 -1.71
CA SER A 13 -10.85 -6.87 -0.66
C SER A 13 -10.31 -8.22 -1.14
N MET A 14 -10.67 -8.66 -2.36
CA MET A 14 -10.15 -9.89 -2.95
C MET A 14 -8.63 -9.84 -3.15
N THR A 15 -8.10 -8.71 -3.62
CA THR A 15 -6.66 -8.53 -3.86
C THR A 15 -5.86 -8.41 -2.58
N LEU A 16 -6.41 -7.80 -1.52
CA LEU A 16 -5.81 -7.78 -0.19
C LEU A 16 -5.76 -9.19 0.42
N LEU A 17 -6.86 -9.96 0.35
CA LEU A 17 -6.87 -11.35 0.82
C LEU A 17 -5.88 -12.21 0.04
N PHE A 18 -5.82 -12.06 -1.28
CA PHE A 18 -4.85 -12.75 -2.11
C PHE A 18 -3.40 -12.36 -1.77
N SER A 19 -3.13 -11.06 -1.59
CA SER A 19 -1.82 -10.56 -1.17
C SER A 19 -1.42 -11.09 0.21
N ALA A 20 -2.36 -11.16 1.16
CA ALA A 20 -2.12 -11.71 2.49
C ALA A 20 -1.81 -13.21 2.43
N ALA A 21 -2.54 -13.97 1.60
CA ALA A 21 -2.25 -15.37 1.35
C ALA A 21 -0.85 -15.57 0.74
N MET A 22 -0.48 -14.76 -0.25
CA MET A 22 0.86 -14.81 -0.87
C MET A 22 1.97 -14.43 0.12
N ALA A 23 1.74 -13.45 0.99
CA ALA A 23 2.67 -13.11 2.07
C ALA A 23 2.81 -14.27 3.05
N GLY A 24 1.70 -14.91 3.45
CA GLY A 24 1.70 -16.09 4.32
C GLY A 24 2.45 -17.28 3.71
N LEU A 25 2.25 -17.55 2.42
CA LEU A 25 3.02 -18.59 1.71
C LEU A 25 4.51 -18.24 1.68
N ALA A 26 4.87 -17.00 1.36
CA ALA A 26 6.26 -16.56 1.34
C ALA A 26 6.93 -16.65 2.73
N ILE A 27 6.17 -16.42 3.81
CA ILE A 27 6.61 -16.62 5.20
C ILE A 27 6.88 -18.10 5.48
N VAL A 28 5.90 -18.98 5.19
CA VAL A 28 5.97 -20.43 5.47
C VAL A 28 7.08 -21.11 4.66
N PHE A 29 7.21 -20.76 3.38
CA PHE A 29 8.24 -21.29 2.49
C PHE A 29 9.59 -20.58 2.63
N ASN A 30 9.70 -19.58 3.52
CA ASN A 30 10.90 -18.80 3.78
C ASN A 30 11.58 -18.31 2.49
N TRP A 31 10.80 -17.66 1.62
CA TRP A 31 11.31 -17.19 0.35
C TRP A 31 12.44 -16.17 0.55
N PRO A 32 13.56 -16.29 -0.18
CA PRO A 32 14.63 -15.31 -0.10
C PRO A 32 14.13 -13.97 -0.66
N TYR A 33 14.59 -12.86 -0.07
CA TYR A 33 14.29 -11.54 -0.60
C TYR A 33 14.87 -11.42 -2.02
N PRO A 34 14.05 -11.18 -3.06
CA PRO A 34 14.51 -11.23 -4.45
C PRO A 34 15.43 -10.06 -4.86
N GLY A 35 15.83 -9.20 -3.91
CA GLY A 35 16.70 -8.06 -4.14
C GLY A 35 15.94 -6.82 -4.63
N PRO A 36 16.43 -5.61 -4.30
CA PRO A 36 15.69 -4.37 -4.49
C PRO A 36 15.39 -4.07 -5.97
N PHE A 37 16.30 -4.43 -6.89
CA PHE A 37 16.14 -4.20 -8.32
C PHE A 37 15.06 -5.07 -8.95
N ILE A 38 14.93 -6.33 -8.53
CA ILE A 38 13.89 -7.24 -9.02
C ILE A 38 12.53 -6.80 -8.49
N VAL A 39 12.47 -6.38 -7.21
CA VAL A 39 11.23 -5.82 -6.62
C VAL A 39 10.80 -4.56 -7.35
N LEU A 40 11.72 -3.62 -7.61
CA LEU A 40 11.43 -2.39 -8.36
C LEU A 40 11.00 -2.69 -9.81
N ALA A 41 11.74 -3.53 -10.52
CA ALA A 41 11.43 -3.88 -11.90
C ALA A 41 10.09 -4.62 -12.02
N GLY A 42 9.82 -5.56 -11.11
CA GLY A 42 8.55 -6.28 -11.05
C GLY A 42 7.38 -5.36 -10.70
N TYR A 43 7.55 -4.50 -9.70
CA TYR A 43 6.53 -3.53 -9.29
C TYR A 43 6.17 -2.57 -10.42
N PHE A 44 7.15 -1.87 -10.99
CA PHE A 44 6.90 -0.92 -12.08
C PHE A 44 6.46 -1.60 -13.37
N GLY A 45 7.01 -2.78 -13.68
CA GLY A 45 6.62 -3.58 -14.84
C GLY A 45 5.15 -4.02 -14.77
N LEU A 46 4.72 -4.55 -13.62
CA LEU A 46 3.34 -4.97 -13.40
C LEU A 46 2.38 -3.78 -13.29
N LEU A 47 2.83 -2.66 -12.71
CA LEU A 47 2.04 -1.42 -12.65
C LEU A 47 1.79 -0.87 -14.05
N PHE A 48 2.82 -0.84 -14.92
CA PHE A 48 2.67 -0.43 -16.31
C PHE A 48 1.79 -1.41 -17.11
N ALA A 49 1.98 -2.72 -16.91
CA ALA A 49 1.13 -3.74 -17.54
C ALA A 49 -0.34 -3.56 -17.14
N THR A 50 -0.61 -3.32 -15.86
CA THR A 50 -1.96 -3.09 -15.35
C THR A 50 -2.56 -1.80 -15.92
N ALA A 51 -1.78 -0.72 -15.97
CA ALA A 51 -2.20 0.54 -16.58
C ALA A 51 -2.54 0.38 -18.07
N LYS A 52 -1.78 -0.46 -18.81
CA LYS A 52 -2.03 -0.76 -20.22
C LYS A 52 -3.26 -1.64 -20.42
N LEU A 53 -3.49 -2.62 -19.54
CA LEU A 53 -4.56 -3.60 -19.64
C LEU A 53 -5.86 -3.18 -18.93
N ARG A 54 -5.90 -1.99 -18.32
CA ARG A 54 -7.00 -1.46 -17.49
C ARG A 54 -8.39 -1.44 -18.13
N ASN A 55 -8.49 -1.52 -19.46
CA ASN A 55 -9.76 -1.49 -20.21
C ASN A 55 -10.18 -2.88 -20.71
N SER A 56 -9.54 -3.96 -20.23
CA SER A 56 -9.78 -5.33 -20.68
C SER A 56 -9.91 -6.29 -19.50
N GLY A 57 -10.48 -7.48 -19.72
CA GLY A 57 -10.54 -8.54 -18.70
C GLY A 57 -9.16 -8.97 -18.17
N TRP A 58 -8.11 -8.82 -19.00
CA TRP A 58 -6.71 -9.01 -18.60
C TRP A 58 -6.22 -8.01 -17.55
N GLY A 59 -6.89 -6.87 -17.40
CA GLY A 59 -6.61 -5.91 -16.33
C GLY A 59 -6.86 -6.52 -14.95
N LEU A 60 -7.89 -7.36 -14.81
CA LEU A 60 -8.20 -8.04 -13.54
C LEU A 60 -7.05 -8.98 -13.15
N LEU A 61 -6.61 -9.82 -14.08
CA LEU A 61 -5.50 -10.75 -13.88
C LEU A 61 -4.19 -10.02 -13.58
N SER A 62 -3.95 -8.88 -14.23
CA SER A 62 -2.79 -8.03 -13.98
C SER A 62 -2.79 -7.42 -12.59
N VAL A 63 -3.96 -7.00 -12.07
CA VAL A 63 -4.09 -6.53 -10.68
C VAL A 63 -3.76 -7.64 -9.71
N PHE A 64 -4.31 -8.84 -9.88
CA PHE A 64 -3.97 -9.97 -9.00
C PHE A 64 -2.49 -10.34 -9.10
N ALA A 65 -1.89 -10.31 -10.29
CA ALA A 65 -0.46 -10.54 -10.45
C ALA A 65 0.38 -9.48 -9.71
N LEU A 66 0.03 -8.20 -9.85
CA LEU A 66 0.65 -7.09 -9.13
C LEU A 66 0.52 -7.28 -7.61
N THR A 67 -0.68 -7.52 -7.12
CA THR A 67 -0.97 -7.58 -5.68
C THR A 67 -0.37 -8.83 -5.05
N GLY A 68 -0.39 -9.96 -5.76
CA GLY A 68 0.27 -11.20 -5.35
C GLY A 68 1.78 -11.09 -5.34
N PHE A 69 2.39 -10.44 -6.34
CA PHE A 69 3.82 -10.15 -6.36
C PHE A 69 4.21 -9.27 -5.17
N MET A 70 3.46 -8.19 -4.93
CA MET A 70 3.69 -7.31 -3.79
C MET A 70 3.54 -8.05 -2.45
N GLY A 71 2.49 -8.86 -2.28
CA GLY A 71 2.31 -9.71 -1.11
C GLY A 71 3.45 -10.72 -0.90
N ALA A 72 3.89 -11.39 -1.96
CA ALA A 72 5.03 -12.29 -1.92
C ALA A 72 6.31 -11.58 -1.50
N THR A 73 6.55 -10.36 -1.98
CA THR A 73 7.72 -9.56 -1.57
C THR A 73 7.64 -9.03 -0.15
N LEU A 74 6.44 -8.91 0.43
CA LEU A 74 6.26 -8.57 1.84
C LEU A 74 6.59 -9.73 2.78
N GLY A 75 6.39 -10.98 2.37
CA GLY A 75 6.67 -12.14 3.22
C GLY A 75 8.07 -12.14 3.84
N PRO A 76 9.15 -11.99 3.04
CA PRO A 76 10.51 -11.89 3.56
C PRO A 76 10.73 -10.67 4.47
N ILE A 77 10.08 -9.54 4.17
CA ILE A 77 10.14 -8.34 5.01
C ILE A 77 9.49 -8.62 6.36
N ILE A 78 8.29 -9.24 6.37
CA ILE A 78 7.59 -9.61 7.60
C ILE A 78 8.44 -10.60 8.41
N ASN A 79 9.02 -11.62 7.76
CA ASN A 79 9.95 -12.55 8.41
C ASN A 79 11.11 -11.84 9.10
N MET A 80 11.67 -10.79 8.49
CA MET A 80 12.72 -9.99 9.14
C MET A 80 12.25 -9.44 10.49
N TYR A 81 11.02 -8.90 10.58
CA TYR A 81 10.48 -8.41 11.87
C TYR A 81 10.13 -9.56 12.83
N LEU A 82 9.62 -10.69 12.32
CA LEU A 82 9.31 -11.86 13.14
C LEU A 82 10.56 -12.49 13.77
N TYR A 83 11.71 -12.40 13.10
CA TYR A 83 12.98 -12.92 13.60
C TYR A 83 13.81 -11.88 14.36
N ALA A 84 13.64 -10.60 14.06
CA ALA A 84 14.39 -9.52 14.71
C ALA A 84 13.84 -9.14 16.09
N TYR A 85 12.54 -9.33 16.34
CA TYR A 85 11.89 -8.92 17.59
C TYR A 85 11.12 -10.08 18.23
N ALA A 86 11.19 -10.19 19.56
CA ALA A 86 10.45 -11.20 20.32
C ALA A 86 8.92 -11.06 20.15
N ASN A 87 8.44 -9.82 20.02
CA ASN A 87 7.04 -9.47 19.79
C ASN A 87 6.72 -9.18 18.30
N GLY A 88 7.51 -9.68 17.36
CA GLY A 88 7.36 -9.39 15.93
C GLY A 88 5.97 -9.71 15.36
N SER A 89 5.30 -10.76 15.85
CA SER A 89 3.94 -11.12 15.41
C SER A 89 2.90 -10.09 15.85
N GLU A 90 3.04 -9.54 17.06
CA GLU A 90 2.20 -8.48 17.59
C GLU A 90 2.38 -7.18 16.79
N LEU A 91 3.62 -6.81 16.47
CA LEU A 91 3.93 -5.65 15.63
C LEU A 91 3.25 -5.73 14.26
N VAL A 92 3.30 -6.90 13.62
CA VAL A 92 2.63 -7.14 12.32
C VAL A 92 1.12 -7.02 12.46
N MET A 93 0.53 -7.61 13.49
CA MET A 93 -0.91 -7.51 13.77
C MET A 93 -1.33 -6.07 14.05
N MET A 94 -0.54 -5.31 14.81
CA MET A 94 -0.80 -3.91 15.12
C MET A 94 -0.69 -3.04 13.86
N ALA A 95 0.31 -3.28 13.00
CA ALA A 95 0.46 -2.59 11.72
C ALA A 95 -0.72 -2.88 10.77
N MET A 96 -1.15 -4.14 10.67
CA MET A 96 -2.32 -4.52 9.87
C MET A 96 -3.60 -3.88 10.42
N GLY A 97 -3.81 -3.94 11.74
CA GLY A 97 -4.96 -3.34 12.41
C GLY A 97 -5.01 -1.83 12.22
N GLY A 98 -3.88 -1.14 12.43
CA GLY A 98 -3.75 0.30 12.23
C GLY A 98 -4.03 0.71 10.78
N THR A 99 -3.51 -0.05 9.81
CA THR A 99 -3.79 0.16 8.38
C THR A 99 -5.28 0.04 8.08
N GLY A 100 -5.93 -1.01 8.61
CA GLY A 100 -7.37 -1.23 8.45
C GLY A 100 -8.21 -0.11 9.06
N VAL A 101 -7.88 0.33 10.28
CA VAL A 101 -8.58 1.42 10.96
C VAL A 101 -8.44 2.73 10.18
N ILE A 102 -7.23 3.09 9.74
CA ILE A 102 -6.99 4.31 8.96
C ILE A 102 -7.74 4.24 7.63
N PHE A 103 -7.72 3.11 6.93
CA PHE A 103 -8.44 2.95 5.67
C PHE A 103 -9.95 3.12 5.83
N LEU A 104 -10.53 2.49 6.85
CA LEU A 104 -11.96 2.62 7.15
C LEU A 104 -12.32 4.04 7.56
N ALA A 105 -11.50 4.69 8.40
CA ALA A 105 -11.71 6.07 8.82
C ALA A 105 -11.65 7.04 7.62
N MET A 106 -10.58 6.98 6.82
CA MET A 106 -10.39 7.86 5.66
C MET A 106 -11.45 7.62 4.58
N SER A 107 -11.79 6.36 4.31
CA SER A 107 -12.86 5.99 3.39
C SER A 107 -14.23 6.46 3.89
N GLY A 108 -14.52 6.27 5.18
CA GLY A 108 -15.78 6.70 5.80
C GLY A 108 -15.98 8.21 5.74
N ILE A 109 -14.91 8.97 6.00
CA ILE A 109 -14.90 10.43 5.83
C ILE A 109 -15.16 10.81 4.36
N ALA A 110 -14.47 10.18 3.42
CA ALA A 110 -14.64 10.44 1.99
C ALA A 110 -16.05 10.13 1.47
N LEU A 111 -16.70 9.09 2.00
CA LEU A 111 -18.05 8.66 1.61
C LEU A 111 -19.15 9.57 2.17
N THR A 112 -18.94 10.16 3.35
CA THR A 112 -19.94 10.97 4.05
C THR A 112 -19.76 12.48 3.83
N SER A 113 -18.53 12.91 3.51
CA SER A 113 -18.20 14.32 3.37
C SER A 113 -18.73 14.93 2.07
N LYS A 114 -19.39 16.09 2.20
CA LYS A 114 -19.78 16.94 1.07
C LYS A 114 -18.68 17.90 0.61
N ARG A 115 -17.54 17.97 1.30
CA ARG A 115 -16.40 18.82 0.90
C ARG A 115 -15.71 18.27 -0.34
N ASP A 116 -15.25 19.17 -1.20
CA ASP A 116 -14.40 18.81 -2.33
C ASP A 116 -12.93 18.82 -1.91
N PHE A 117 -12.27 17.66 -1.96
CA PHE A 117 -10.83 17.53 -1.74
C PHE A 117 -10.02 17.50 -3.04
N SER A 118 -10.57 17.97 -4.17
CA SER A 118 -9.84 18.10 -5.45
C SER A 118 -8.50 18.85 -5.32
N TRP A 119 -8.40 19.82 -4.40
CA TRP A 119 -7.16 20.54 -4.09
C TRP A 119 -6.04 19.63 -3.55
N MET A 120 -6.39 18.54 -2.87
CA MET A 120 -5.42 17.60 -2.31
C MET A 120 -4.67 16.84 -3.40
N GLY A 121 -5.23 16.66 -4.59
CA GLY A 121 -4.62 15.87 -5.65
C GLY A 121 -3.21 16.36 -6.02
N LYS A 122 -3.04 17.67 -6.21
CA LYS A 122 -1.73 18.27 -6.53
C LYS A 122 -0.75 18.17 -5.35
N PHE A 123 -1.24 18.42 -4.13
CA PHE A 123 -0.44 18.32 -2.92
C PHE A 123 0.07 16.89 -2.68
N LEU A 124 -0.82 15.90 -2.80
CA LEU A 124 -0.48 14.49 -2.64
C LEU A 124 0.52 14.03 -3.69
N LEU A 125 0.36 14.43 -4.95
CA LEU A 125 1.31 14.10 -6.01
C LEU A 125 2.71 14.60 -5.69
N VAL A 126 2.84 15.88 -5.30
CA VAL A 126 4.13 16.48 -4.94
C VAL A 126 4.70 15.81 -3.68
N GLY A 127 3.87 15.59 -2.66
CA GLY A 127 4.30 14.94 -1.42
C GLY A 127 4.80 13.52 -1.64
N ILE A 128 4.11 12.72 -2.46
CA ILE A 128 4.51 11.35 -2.80
C ILE A 128 5.84 11.36 -3.58
N LEU A 129 6.03 12.28 -4.53
CA LEU A 129 7.30 12.40 -5.24
C LEU A 129 8.45 12.75 -4.29
N VAL A 130 8.26 13.71 -3.40
CA VAL A 130 9.27 14.10 -2.40
C VAL A 130 9.57 12.94 -1.45
N ALA A 131 8.56 12.26 -0.92
CA ALA A 131 8.72 11.11 -0.04
C ALA A 131 9.42 9.94 -0.76
N PHE A 132 9.12 9.73 -2.05
CA PHE A 132 9.76 8.73 -2.87
C PHE A 132 11.25 9.05 -3.09
N LEU A 133 11.60 10.30 -3.41
CA LEU A 133 13.00 10.72 -3.52
C LEU A 133 13.75 10.58 -2.19
N ALA A 134 13.10 10.91 -1.07
CA ALA A 134 13.67 10.72 0.26
C ALA A 134 13.88 9.22 0.58
N ALA A 135 12.95 8.35 0.19
CA ALA A 135 13.09 6.90 0.33
C ALA A 135 14.26 6.35 -0.50
N VAL A 136 14.42 6.84 -1.74
CA VAL A 136 15.58 6.49 -2.58
C VAL A 136 16.89 6.99 -1.95
N GLY A 137 16.91 8.23 -1.44
CA GLY A 137 18.06 8.76 -0.70
C GLY A 137 18.41 7.89 0.51
N ASN A 138 17.41 7.40 1.24
CA ASN A 138 17.61 6.53 2.39
C ASN A 138 18.35 5.22 2.04
N LEU A 139 18.24 4.72 0.79
CA LEU A 139 19.00 3.54 0.36
C LEU A 139 20.52 3.78 0.32
N PHE A 140 20.95 5.02 0.06
CA PHE A 140 22.37 5.39 0.00
C PHE A 140 22.93 5.83 1.35
N PHE A 141 22.15 6.59 2.14
CA PHE A 141 22.60 7.12 3.42
C PHE A 141 22.40 6.15 4.60
N GLN A 142 21.43 5.23 4.51
CA GLN A 142 21.12 4.22 5.52
C GLN A 142 21.02 4.77 6.96
N PHE A 143 20.48 5.99 7.11
CA PHE A 143 20.43 6.68 8.39
C PHE A 143 19.05 6.55 9.06
N GLN A 144 19.01 6.01 10.28
CA GLN A 144 17.77 5.62 10.97
C GLN A 144 16.73 6.76 11.08
N PRO A 145 17.07 8.00 11.49
CA PRO A 145 16.12 9.10 11.51
C PRO A 145 15.48 9.44 10.16
N LEU A 146 16.22 9.30 9.06
CA LEU A 146 15.69 9.53 7.71
C LEU A 146 14.63 8.48 7.37
N ALA A 147 14.90 7.21 7.68
CA ALA A 147 13.97 6.11 7.45
C ALA A 147 12.64 6.31 8.22
N LEU A 148 12.72 6.75 9.48
CA LEU A 148 11.53 7.04 10.31
C LEU A 148 10.75 8.25 9.80
N ALA A 149 11.45 9.31 9.39
CA ALA A 149 10.81 10.48 8.78
C ALA A 149 10.08 10.11 7.49
N VAL A 150 10.70 9.30 6.63
CA VAL A 150 10.10 8.79 5.39
C VAL A 150 8.85 7.97 5.70
N SER A 151 8.93 7.00 6.61
CA SER A 151 7.75 6.20 7.01
C SER A 151 6.62 7.08 7.56
N SER A 152 6.94 8.06 8.39
CA SER A 152 5.95 8.99 8.94
C SER A 152 5.25 9.80 7.83
N MET A 153 6.01 10.33 6.87
CA MET A 153 5.45 11.01 5.69
C MET A 153 4.54 10.09 4.88
N PHE A 154 4.96 8.86 4.61
CA PHE A 154 4.14 7.90 3.88
C PHE A 154 2.84 7.57 4.62
N VAL A 155 2.82 7.45 5.95
CA VAL A 155 1.58 7.23 6.71
C VAL A 155 0.55 8.34 6.42
N PHE A 156 0.95 9.61 6.54
CA PHE A 156 0.05 10.74 6.27
C PHE A 156 -0.35 10.84 4.79
N LEU A 157 0.60 10.66 3.87
CA LEU A 157 0.35 10.76 2.43
C LEU A 157 -0.57 9.65 1.95
N MET A 158 -0.37 8.42 2.40
CA MET A 158 -1.21 7.29 2.00
C MET A 158 -2.61 7.40 2.61
N ALA A 159 -2.75 7.84 3.86
CA ALA A 159 -4.05 8.14 4.46
C ALA A 159 -4.81 9.21 3.67
N GLY A 160 -4.13 10.31 3.31
CA GLY A 160 -4.69 11.36 2.47
C GLY A 160 -5.05 10.88 1.05
N LEU A 161 -4.23 9.99 0.47
CA LEU A 161 -4.49 9.41 -0.85
C LEU A 161 -5.70 8.47 -0.83
N ILE A 162 -5.91 7.68 0.23
CA ILE A 162 -7.12 6.87 0.41
C ILE A 162 -8.37 7.77 0.46
N LEU A 163 -8.32 8.84 1.25
CA LEU A 163 -9.43 9.81 1.34
C LEU A 163 -9.73 10.42 -0.03
N PHE A 164 -8.70 10.95 -0.70
CA PHE A 164 -8.81 11.60 -2.00
C PHE A 164 -9.35 10.64 -3.07
N GLN A 165 -8.77 9.44 -3.19
CA GLN A 165 -9.16 8.46 -4.20
C GLN A 165 -10.59 7.99 -3.97
N THR A 166 -10.98 7.71 -2.73
CA THR A 166 -12.37 7.32 -2.40
C THR A 166 -13.35 8.43 -2.78
N GLN A 167 -13.02 9.70 -2.49
CA GLN A 167 -13.88 10.82 -2.86
C GLN A 167 -13.98 10.97 -4.39
N GLN A 168 -12.89 10.78 -5.14
CA GLN A 168 -12.89 10.81 -6.61
C GLN A 168 -13.80 9.72 -7.20
N ILE A 169 -13.80 8.52 -6.63
CA ILE A 169 -14.72 7.45 -7.05
C ILE A 169 -16.18 7.84 -6.76
N VAL A 170 -16.46 8.36 -5.57
CA VAL A 170 -17.83 8.75 -5.16
C VAL A 170 -18.38 9.87 -6.04
N ARG A 171 -17.55 10.85 -6.39
CA ARG A 171 -17.95 12.00 -7.23
C ARG A 171 -17.91 11.73 -8.73
N GLY A 172 -17.48 10.54 -9.15
CA GLY A 172 -17.37 10.18 -10.57
C GLY A 172 -16.17 10.77 -11.29
N GLY A 173 -15.18 11.30 -10.57
CA GLY A 173 -13.89 11.70 -11.13
C GLY A 173 -13.04 10.51 -11.58
N GLU A 174 -13.19 9.36 -10.92
CA GLU A 174 -12.57 8.09 -11.33
C GLU A 174 -13.62 7.13 -11.90
N THR A 175 -13.47 6.74 -13.16
CA THR A 175 -14.43 5.85 -13.85
C THR A 175 -13.94 4.41 -13.96
N ASN A 176 -12.64 4.18 -13.76
CA ASN A 176 -12.03 2.86 -13.89
C ASN A 176 -11.77 2.23 -12.51
N TYR A 177 -12.58 1.23 -12.17
CA TYR A 177 -12.46 0.53 -10.88
C TYR A 177 -11.13 -0.23 -10.73
N ILE A 178 -10.52 -0.70 -11.83
CA ILE A 178 -9.22 -1.39 -11.81
C ILE A 178 -8.12 -0.43 -11.36
N MET A 179 -8.05 0.75 -11.97
CA MET A 179 -7.06 1.78 -11.58
C MET A 179 -7.32 2.27 -10.15
N ALA A 180 -8.58 2.49 -9.79
CA ALA A 180 -8.97 2.85 -8.44
C ALA A 180 -8.51 1.80 -7.41
N THR A 181 -8.68 0.51 -7.72
CA THR A 181 -8.21 -0.59 -6.87
C THR A 181 -6.69 -0.54 -6.74
N VAL A 182 -5.95 -0.40 -7.84
CA VAL A 182 -4.47 -0.36 -7.80
C VAL A 182 -4.00 0.79 -6.91
N THR A 183 -4.56 1.99 -7.08
CA THR A 183 -4.19 3.15 -6.26
C THR A 183 -4.48 2.91 -4.78
N LEU A 184 -5.68 2.42 -4.44
CA LEU A 184 -6.02 2.12 -3.05
C LEU A 184 -5.16 0.99 -2.47
N PHE A 185 -4.88 -0.05 -3.25
CA PHE A 185 -4.02 -1.16 -2.83
C PHE A 185 -2.59 -0.70 -2.57
N VAL A 186 -1.99 0.06 -3.48
CA VAL A 186 -0.64 0.64 -3.31
C VAL A 186 -0.61 1.56 -2.09
N SER A 187 -1.68 2.32 -1.86
CA SER A 187 -1.79 3.17 -0.66
C SER A 187 -1.78 2.35 0.62
N LEU A 188 -2.59 1.29 0.68
CA LEU A 188 -2.67 0.37 1.81
C LEU A 188 -1.36 -0.37 2.05
N PHE A 189 -0.70 -0.83 0.98
CA PHE A 189 0.59 -1.50 1.05
C PHE A 189 1.65 -0.59 1.68
N ASN A 190 1.79 0.64 1.17
CA ASN A 190 2.77 1.60 1.70
C ASN A 190 2.42 2.05 3.12
N LEU A 191 1.13 2.20 3.43
CA LEU A 191 0.67 2.52 4.77
C LEU A 191 1.04 1.39 5.76
N PHE A 192 0.80 0.13 5.40
CA PHE A 192 1.18 -1.03 6.19
C PHE A 192 2.70 -1.11 6.41
N SER A 193 3.49 -1.07 5.34
CA SER A 193 4.96 -1.13 5.46
C SER A 193 5.52 0.02 6.31
N SER A 194 4.96 1.22 6.17
CA SER A 194 5.41 2.38 6.94
C SER A 194 5.02 2.28 8.41
N LEU A 195 3.80 1.83 8.71
CA LEU A 195 3.38 1.57 10.10
C LEU A 195 4.21 0.46 10.73
N LEU A 196 4.46 -0.64 10.02
CA LEU A 196 5.28 -1.74 10.51
C LEU A 196 6.69 -1.25 10.88
N HIS A 197 7.30 -0.41 10.04
CA HIS A 197 8.62 0.15 10.31
C HIS A 197 8.62 1.08 11.53
N LEU A 198 7.62 1.97 11.65
CA LEU A 198 7.50 2.87 12.80
C LEU A 198 7.23 2.10 14.10
N LEU A 199 6.35 1.11 14.06
CA LEU A 199 6.00 0.28 15.22
C LEU A 199 7.18 -0.61 15.62
N GLY A 200 7.89 -1.21 14.66
CA GLY A 200 9.08 -2.00 14.96
C GLY A 200 10.17 -1.17 15.63
N PHE A 201 10.35 0.09 15.24
CA PHE A 201 11.28 0.97 15.93
C PHE A 201 10.80 1.42 17.32
N ALA A 202 9.50 1.73 17.48
CA ALA A 202 8.98 2.31 18.71
C ALA A 202 8.62 1.27 19.80
N PHE A 203 8.24 0.06 19.39
CA PHE A 203 7.69 -0.98 20.26
C PHE A 203 8.36 -2.34 20.05
N GLY A 204 9.43 -2.43 19.26
CA GLY A 204 10.19 -3.66 19.10
C GLY A 204 10.87 -4.07 20.40
N GLU A 205 10.65 -5.31 20.82
CA GLU A 205 11.32 -5.92 21.98
C GLU A 205 12.46 -6.82 21.51
N ASP A 206 13.63 -6.67 22.16
CA ASP A 206 14.84 -7.45 21.93
C ASP A 206 14.76 -8.88 22.51
#